data_AF-A0A2C9L3Q4-F1
#
_entry.id   AF-A0A2C9L3Q4-F1
#
_cell.length_a   1.000
_cell.length_b   1.000
_cell.length_c   1.000
_cell.angle_alpha   90.00
_cell.angle_beta   90.00
_cell.angle_gamma   90.00
#
_symmetry.space_group_name_H-M   'P 1'
#
loop_
_entity.id
_entity.type
_entity.pdbx_description
1 polymer ?
#
loop_
_entity_poly.entity_id
_entity_poly.type
_entity_poly.pdbx_seq_one_letter_code
_entity_poly.pdbx_strand_id
1 'polypeptide(L)'
;CKGIGSETVVVSPLSDTYTVNLLGTGGSTTSSVQPRITVDVTSPVFIAATIILFCTNIPMGYDGPVTFKVNGVNIDNPPYVTIDSTNTGKEATCSIASPYSSVTFSKPTSAPVILPSLVSTIQSVSVTMYERILKEVIVPSAFTLTCSTTPNDVYIGNNTLSYTWQRDGSVINNATLIRYTALESGTYSCTAKLGSQSAVTSQNQIKVRI
;
A
#
# COMPACT_ATOMS: atom_id res chain seq x y z
N CYS A 1 15.57 -19.70 -47.97
CA CYS A 1 16.54 -20.08 -46.92
C CYS A 1 16.49 -19.08 -45.78
N LYS A 2 16.71 -19.60 -44.57
CA LYS A 2 16.44 -19.05 -43.23
C LYS A 2 17.19 -17.77 -42.88
N GLY A 3 16.56 -16.97 -42.02
CA GLY A 3 17.18 -16.03 -41.09
C GLY A 3 16.14 -15.53 -40.08
N ILE A 4 15.87 -16.33 -39.04
CA ILE A 4 14.98 -16.01 -37.92
C ILE A 4 15.83 -15.38 -36.78
N GLY A 5 15.33 -14.30 -36.19
CA GLY A 5 15.59 -13.86 -34.81
C GLY A 5 14.44 -12.90 -34.43
N SER A 6 13.45 -13.31 -33.64
CA SER A 6 13.37 -13.11 -32.17
C SER A 6 13.61 -11.63 -31.83
N GLU A 7 12.66 -10.83 -31.34
CA GLU A 7 11.86 -11.07 -30.15
C GLU A 7 10.70 -10.06 -30.06
N THR A 8 9.53 -10.60 -29.74
CA THR A 8 8.49 -10.07 -28.83
C THR A 8 8.30 -8.55 -28.78
N VAL A 9 7.22 -8.08 -29.44
CA VAL A 9 6.55 -6.83 -29.06
C VAL A 9 5.96 -7.04 -27.67
N VAL A 10 6.73 -6.71 -26.62
CA VAL A 10 6.19 -6.55 -25.28
C VAL A 10 5.50 -5.20 -25.25
N VAL A 11 4.21 -5.20 -25.56
CA VAL A 11 3.31 -4.12 -25.15
C VAL A 11 3.24 -4.15 -23.63
N SER A 12 4.14 -3.41 -22.98
CA SER A 12 4.00 -3.06 -21.56
C SER A 12 2.79 -2.13 -21.42
N PRO A 13 1.82 -2.41 -20.54
CA PRO A 13 0.62 -1.60 -20.37
C PRO A 13 0.86 -0.24 -19.67
N LEU A 14 2.11 0.25 -19.66
CA LEU A 14 2.50 1.52 -19.02
C LEU A 14 3.28 2.44 -19.97
N SER A 15 2.97 2.42 -21.27
CA SER A 15 3.53 3.38 -22.21
C SER A 15 2.52 4.47 -22.53
N ASP A 16 2.72 5.69 -22.01
CA ASP A 16 2.21 6.87 -22.70
C ASP A 16 3.38 7.76 -23.17
N THR A 17 3.45 7.82 -24.51
CA THR A 17 4.27 8.62 -25.43
C THR A 17 5.78 8.75 -25.17
N TYR A 18 6.57 8.06 -26.00
CA TYR A 18 7.95 8.42 -26.30
C TYR A 18 8.08 8.77 -27.79
N THR A 19 8.74 9.88 -28.09
CA THR A 19 9.36 10.13 -29.39
C THR A 19 10.83 9.75 -29.27
N VAL A 20 11.22 8.59 -29.80
CA VAL A 20 12.64 8.24 -29.95
C VAL A 20 13.10 8.74 -31.31
N ASN A 21 13.91 9.79 -31.35
CA ASN A 21 14.70 10.13 -32.53
C ASN A 21 16.18 10.16 -32.13
N LEU A 22 16.89 9.10 -32.52
CA LEU A 22 18.34 9.04 -32.48
C LEU A 22 18.84 8.80 -33.89
N LEU A 23 19.25 9.86 -34.59
CA LEU A 23 20.28 9.75 -35.63
C LEU A 23 21.09 11.06 -35.72
N GLY A 24 22.36 10.98 -35.33
CA GLY A 24 23.43 11.87 -35.82
C GLY A 24 23.77 13.10 -34.98
N THR A 25 25.06 13.20 -34.61
CA THR A 25 25.78 14.41 -34.15
C THR A 25 25.34 15.05 -32.82
N GLY A 26 26.03 14.70 -31.72
CA GLY A 26 26.20 15.58 -30.53
C GLY A 26 24.95 16.08 -29.80
N GLY A 27 23.74 15.64 -30.18
CA GLY A 27 22.49 16.09 -29.59
C GLY A 27 22.23 15.42 -28.24
N SER A 28 21.98 16.22 -27.20
CA SER A 28 21.38 15.72 -25.96
C SER A 28 19.90 15.46 -26.21
N THR A 29 19.44 14.24 -25.96
CA THR A 29 18.01 13.93 -25.95
C THR A 29 17.45 14.26 -24.58
N THR A 30 16.40 15.08 -24.54
CA THR A 30 15.70 15.44 -23.31
C THR A 30 14.44 14.60 -23.14
N SER A 31 14.28 13.97 -21.97
CA SER A 31 13.00 13.39 -21.57
C SER A 31 12.29 14.33 -20.59
N SER A 32 10.97 14.48 -20.80
CA SER A 32 10.05 15.27 -19.98
C SER A 32 9.20 14.41 -19.04
N VAL A 33 9.34 13.09 -19.11
CA VAL A 33 8.59 12.15 -18.27
C VAL A 33 9.15 12.22 -16.85
N GLN A 34 8.29 12.63 -15.92
CA GLN A 34 8.62 12.73 -14.50
C GLN A 34 8.35 11.39 -13.80
N PRO A 35 9.27 10.87 -12.96
CA PRO A 35 8.97 9.68 -12.17
C PRO A 35 7.85 9.98 -11.17
N ARG A 36 7.13 8.93 -10.76
CA ARG A 36 6.00 9.03 -9.84
C ARG A 36 6.27 8.20 -8.59
N ILE A 37 6.38 8.85 -7.44
CA ILE A 37 6.42 8.17 -6.16
C ILE A 37 4.99 7.82 -5.70
N THR A 38 4.79 6.62 -5.18
CA THR A 38 3.54 6.19 -4.56
C THR A 38 3.80 5.53 -3.22
N VAL A 39 2.78 5.66 -2.36
CA VAL A 39 2.69 5.03 -1.05
C VAL A 39 1.34 4.31 -1.02
N ASP A 40 1.34 2.99 -0.85
CA ASP A 40 0.11 2.17 -0.99
C ASP A 40 -0.74 2.15 0.29
N VAL A 41 -0.44 3.05 1.23
CA VAL A 41 -1.03 3.03 2.57
C VAL A 41 -2.00 4.17 2.78
N THR A 42 -3.09 3.88 3.47
CA THR A 42 -4.05 4.89 3.89
C THR A 42 -3.59 5.54 5.20
N SER A 43 -3.72 6.86 5.28
CA SER A 43 -3.48 7.63 6.50
C SER A 43 -4.74 7.69 7.35
N PRO A 44 -4.65 7.60 8.70
CA PRO A 44 -3.45 7.46 9.53
C PRO A 44 -2.87 6.04 9.55
N VAL A 45 -1.65 5.88 10.08
CA VAL A 45 -0.96 4.59 10.37
C VAL A 45 -0.46 4.51 11.82
N PHE A 46 -0.22 3.30 12.31
CA PHE A 46 0.31 3.07 13.65
C PHE A 46 1.82 3.35 13.75
N ILE A 47 2.29 3.57 14.98
CA ILE A 47 3.73 3.73 15.26
C ILE A 47 4.52 2.49 14.88
N ALA A 48 5.71 2.73 14.33
CA ALA A 48 6.62 1.71 13.82
C ALA A 48 6.09 0.94 12.60
N ALA A 49 5.02 1.44 11.95
CA ALA A 49 4.56 0.90 10.70
C ALA A 49 5.66 0.99 9.64
N THR A 50 5.99 -0.14 9.00
CA THR A 50 7.00 -0.15 7.93
C THR A 50 6.31 -0.03 6.59
N ILE A 51 6.65 1.02 5.84
CA ILE A 51 6.06 1.33 4.54
C ILE A 51 7.12 1.14 3.46
N ILE A 52 6.69 0.57 2.34
CA ILE A 52 7.50 0.47 1.12
C ILE A 52 7.18 1.65 0.21
N LEU A 53 8.20 2.37 -0.23
CA LEU A 53 8.04 3.39 -1.25
C LEU A 53 8.23 2.77 -2.62
N PHE A 54 7.34 3.13 -3.55
CA PHE A 54 7.44 2.68 -4.94
C PHE A 54 7.70 3.89 -5.84
N CYS A 55 8.62 3.72 -6.79
CA CYS A 55 8.85 4.69 -7.84
C CYS A 55 8.43 4.08 -9.17
N THR A 56 7.49 4.73 -9.84
CA THR A 56 6.89 4.30 -11.11
C THR A 56 7.13 5.36 -12.17
N ASN A 57 6.69 5.10 -13.40
CA ASN A 57 6.91 6.00 -14.55
C ASN A 57 8.40 6.25 -14.83
N ILE A 58 9.22 5.21 -14.63
CA ILE A 58 10.64 5.22 -14.96
C ILE A 58 10.77 5.07 -16.48
N PRO A 59 11.47 5.99 -17.18
CA PRO A 59 11.66 5.92 -18.62
C PRO A 59 12.27 4.59 -19.08
N MET A 60 11.76 4.04 -20.19
CA MET A 60 12.32 2.81 -20.78
C MET A 60 13.81 2.99 -21.10
N GLY A 61 14.63 2.01 -20.71
CA GLY A 61 16.09 2.04 -20.91
C GLY A 61 16.88 2.68 -19.77
N TYR A 62 16.22 3.15 -18.70
CA TYR A 62 16.90 3.46 -17.44
C TYR A 62 17.24 2.17 -16.68
N ASP A 63 18.52 1.97 -16.37
CA ASP A 63 19.05 0.83 -15.60
C ASP A 63 19.83 1.26 -14.34
N GLY A 64 19.91 2.57 -14.08
CA GLY A 64 20.58 3.12 -12.90
C GLY A 64 19.78 2.95 -11.61
N PRO A 65 20.39 3.24 -10.44
CA PRO A 65 19.71 3.16 -9.16
C PRO A 65 18.66 4.29 -9.01
N VAL A 66 17.49 3.97 -8.47
CA VAL A 66 16.51 4.99 -8.06
C VAL A 66 16.87 5.48 -6.67
N THR A 67 17.00 6.80 -6.50
CA THR A 67 17.24 7.40 -5.17
C THR A 67 15.91 7.82 -4.55
N PHE A 68 15.68 7.43 -3.31
CA PHE A 68 14.53 7.86 -2.52
C PHE A 68 14.97 8.83 -1.45
N LYS A 69 14.15 9.86 -1.19
CA LYS A 69 14.39 10.84 -0.14
C LYS A 69 13.14 11.04 0.71
N VAL A 70 13.31 11.16 2.02
CA VAL A 70 12.30 11.66 2.96
C VAL A 70 12.83 12.90 3.64
N ASN A 71 12.05 13.98 3.59
CA ASN A 71 12.46 15.29 4.13
C ASN A 71 13.84 15.74 3.61
N GLY A 72 14.14 15.43 2.35
CA GLY A 72 15.42 15.74 1.70
C GLY A 72 16.59 14.80 2.02
N VAL A 73 16.44 13.87 2.97
CA VAL A 73 17.47 12.90 3.37
C VAL A 73 17.31 11.60 2.56
N ASN A 74 18.42 11.07 2.03
CA ASN A 74 18.41 9.81 1.28
C ASN A 74 18.01 8.64 2.17
N ILE A 75 17.24 7.71 1.61
CA ILE A 75 16.91 6.42 2.24
C ILE A 75 17.60 5.29 1.48
N ASP A 76 18.06 4.29 2.21
CA ASP A 76 18.76 3.12 1.70
C ASP A 76 17.88 2.25 0.80
N ASN A 77 18.50 1.36 0.03
CA ASN A 77 17.84 0.35 -0.78
C ASN A 77 17.87 -1.00 -0.02
N PRO A 78 16.73 -1.64 0.31
CA PRO A 78 15.36 -1.37 -0.14
C PRO A 78 14.70 -0.13 0.47
N PRO A 79 13.82 0.59 -0.27
CA PRO A 79 13.29 1.89 0.13
C PRO A 79 12.15 1.76 1.14
N TYR A 80 12.48 1.31 2.34
CA TYR A 80 11.55 1.20 3.46
C TYR A 80 11.64 2.42 4.38
N VAL A 81 10.49 2.86 4.86
CA VAL A 81 10.39 3.92 5.87
C VAL A 81 9.59 3.40 7.05
N THR A 82 10.18 3.49 8.23
CA THR A 82 9.43 3.29 9.47
C THR A 82 8.71 4.60 9.81
N ILE A 83 7.39 4.55 9.96
CA ILE A 83 6.61 5.71 10.39
C ILE A 83 6.73 5.88 11.90
N ASP A 84 7.41 6.96 12.25
CA ASP A 84 7.63 7.44 13.61
C ASP A 84 7.45 8.96 13.66
N SER A 85 7.77 9.58 14.80
CA SER A 85 7.66 11.02 15.00
C SER A 85 8.59 11.85 14.11
N THR A 86 9.63 11.24 13.52
CA THR A 86 10.61 11.94 12.68
C THR A 86 10.17 12.04 11.23
N ASN A 87 9.51 11.00 10.73
CA ASN A 87 9.13 10.87 9.32
C ASN A 87 7.63 11.07 9.03
N THR A 88 6.76 10.98 10.05
CA THR A 88 5.31 11.21 9.87
C THR A 88 5.00 12.58 9.26
N GLY A 89 4.09 12.60 8.28
CA GLY A 89 3.68 13.84 7.60
C GLY A 89 4.78 14.56 6.81
N LYS A 90 5.96 13.95 6.65
CA LYS A 90 7.05 14.51 5.84
C LYS A 90 6.87 14.16 4.38
N GLU A 91 7.48 14.96 3.51
CA GLU A 91 7.51 14.71 2.07
C GLU A 91 8.48 13.58 1.74
N ALA A 92 8.03 12.65 0.89
CA ALA A 92 8.85 11.64 0.24
C ALA A 92 8.93 11.92 -1.27
N THR A 93 10.10 11.71 -1.87
CA THR A 93 10.33 11.84 -3.31
C THR A 93 11.19 10.70 -3.82
N CYS A 94 11.04 10.37 -5.11
CA CYS A 94 12.01 9.54 -5.81
C CYS A 94 12.64 10.34 -6.96
N SER A 95 13.90 10.05 -7.24
CA SER A 95 14.66 10.68 -8.31
C SER A 95 15.51 9.68 -9.07
N ILE A 96 15.62 9.89 -10.37
CA ILE A 96 16.47 9.12 -11.28
C ILE A 96 17.64 9.98 -11.77
N ALA A 97 18.81 9.36 -11.91
CA ALA A 97 19.96 10.00 -12.55
C ALA A 97 19.91 9.75 -14.07
N SER A 98 20.83 10.34 -14.85
CA SER A 98 20.88 10.06 -16.30
C SER A 98 21.47 8.65 -16.55
N PRO A 99 20.82 7.76 -17.35
CA PRO A 99 21.32 6.40 -17.60
C PRO A 99 22.61 6.39 -18.42
N TYR A 100 22.81 7.42 -19.25
CA TYR A 100 23.98 7.63 -20.09
C TYR A 100 24.41 9.09 -20.03
N SER A 101 25.68 9.36 -20.34
CA SER A 101 26.26 10.71 -20.35
C SER A 101 25.63 11.67 -21.37
N SER A 102 24.80 11.19 -22.30
CA SER A 102 24.19 11.97 -23.39
C SER A 102 22.68 12.19 -23.27
N VAL A 103 22.04 11.68 -22.20
CA VAL A 103 20.61 11.89 -21.93
C VAL A 103 20.48 12.90 -20.80
N THR A 104 19.57 13.85 -20.93
CA THR A 104 19.25 14.79 -19.83
C THR A 104 17.78 14.68 -19.48
N PHE A 105 17.45 14.47 -18.21
CA PHE A 105 16.07 14.55 -17.73
C PHE A 105 15.73 15.98 -17.34
N SER A 106 14.70 16.54 -17.96
CA SER A 106 14.19 17.87 -17.60
C SER A 106 13.41 17.86 -16.28
N LYS A 107 12.88 16.69 -15.88
CA LYS A 107 12.16 16.46 -14.62
C LYS A 107 12.57 15.14 -13.96
N PRO A 108 13.81 15.05 -13.41
CA PRO A 108 14.35 13.80 -12.86
C PRO A 108 13.75 13.38 -11.52
N THR A 109 13.02 14.27 -10.84
CA THR A 109 12.49 14.05 -9.48
C THR A 109 10.97 14.06 -9.50
N SER A 110 10.34 13.18 -8.75
CA SER A 110 8.88 13.12 -8.62
C SER A 110 8.32 14.36 -7.92
N ALA A 111 7.01 14.60 -8.09
CA ALA A 111 6.28 15.43 -7.13
C ALA A 111 6.36 14.77 -5.72
N PRO A 112 6.36 15.56 -4.63
CA PRO A 112 6.38 15.01 -3.28
C PRO A 112 5.06 14.31 -2.95
N VAL A 113 5.16 13.21 -2.20
CA VAL A 113 4.02 12.56 -1.53
C VAL A 113 4.19 12.73 -0.03
N ILE A 114 3.11 13.07 0.66
CA ILE A 114 3.12 13.21 2.12
C ILE A 114 3.02 11.83 2.75
N LEU A 115 4.00 11.49 3.60
CA LEU A 115 3.96 10.29 4.40
C LEU A 115 2.76 10.31 5.36
N PRO A 116 2.16 9.15 5.67
CA PRO A 116 0.97 9.09 6.50
C PRO A 116 1.13 9.75 7.87
N SER A 117 0.01 10.18 8.43
CA SER A 117 -0.05 10.64 9.81
C SER A 117 0.06 9.48 10.80
N LEU A 118 0.79 9.73 11.88
CA LEU A 118 1.05 8.76 12.94
C LEU A 118 -0.02 8.80 14.03
N VAL A 119 -0.47 7.63 14.47
CA VAL A 119 -1.27 7.45 15.70
C VAL A 119 -0.72 6.34 16.56
N SER A 120 -1.04 6.41 17.86
CA SER A 120 -0.66 5.37 18.81
C SER A 120 -1.81 4.44 19.19
N THR A 121 -3.06 4.76 18.87
CA THR A 121 -4.24 3.98 19.29
C THR A 121 -5.18 3.62 18.15
N ILE A 122 -5.95 2.55 18.34
CA ILE A 122 -7.05 2.20 17.44
C ILE A 122 -8.09 3.33 17.52
N GLN A 123 -8.43 3.92 16.37
CA GLN A 123 -9.43 5.01 16.30
C GLN A 123 -10.83 4.46 16.09
N SER A 124 -10.96 3.47 15.22
CA SER A 124 -12.23 2.80 14.97
C SER A 124 -12.03 1.35 14.54
N VAL A 125 -13.08 0.57 14.74
CA VAL A 125 -13.18 -0.81 14.30
C VAL A 125 -14.50 -0.96 13.56
N SER A 126 -14.50 -1.74 12.50
CA SER A 126 -15.69 -2.09 11.74
C SER A 126 -15.62 -3.53 11.29
N VAL A 127 -16.78 -4.18 11.20
CA VAL A 127 -16.89 -5.46 10.52
C VAL A 127 -17.22 -5.18 9.06
N THR A 128 -16.41 -5.69 8.15
CA THR A 128 -16.62 -5.51 6.72
C THR A 128 -16.67 -6.86 6.00
N MET A 129 -17.27 -6.83 4.81
CA MET A 129 -17.16 -7.87 3.80
C MET A 129 -16.69 -7.24 2.51
N TYR A 130 -15.63 -7.78 1.91
CA TYR A 130 -15.05 -7.24 0.68
C TYR A 130 -14.88 -5.71 0.76
N GLU A 131 -14.42 -5.23 1.93
CA GLU A 131 -14.21 -3.81 2.24
C GLU A 131 -15.48 -2.95 2.27
N ARG A 132 -16.65 -3.58 2.34
CA ARG A 132 -17.95 -2.92 2.46
C ARG A 132 -18.58 -3.16 3.83
N ILE A 133 -19.18 -2.12 4.37
CA ILE A 133 -20.03 -2.22 5.57
C ILE A 133 -21.43 -2.60 5.11
N LEU A 134 -21.87 -3.80 5.50
CA LEU A 134 -23.23 -4.29 5.25
C LEU A 134 -24.04 -4.28 6.54
N LYS A 135 -25.37 -4.23 6.42
CA LYS A 135 -26.27 -4.48 7.57
C LYS A 135 -26.65 -5.95 7.71
N GLU A 136 -26.87 -6.61 6.57
CA GLU A 136 -27.31 -8.00 6.49
C GLU A 136 -26.75 -8.66 5.23
N VAL A 137 -26.47 -9.96 5.31
CA VAL A 137 -26.05 -10.81 4.19
C VAL A 137 -26.72 -12.18 4.27
N ILE A 138 -27.12 -12.71 3.12
CA ILE A 138 -27.73 -14.05 2.98
C ILE A 138 -26.80 -14.88 2.10
N VAL A 139 -26.33 -16.02 2.62
CA VAL A 139 -25.35 -16.91 1.98
C VAL A 139 -25.77 -18.37 2.15
N PRO A 140 -25.31 -19.32 1.31
CA PRO A 140 -25.81 -20.69 1.37
C PRO A 140 -25.11 -21.61 2.40
N SER A 141 -23.90 -21.26 2.89
CA SER A 141 -23.14 -22.18 3.75
C SER A 141 -22.16 -21.50 4.69
N ALA A 142 -21.32 -20.60 4.17
CA ALA A 142 -20.27 -19.96 4.94
C ALA A 142 -19.90 -18.62 4.33
N PHE A 143 -19.31 -17.75 5.14
CA PHE A 143 -18.91 -16.45 4.67
C PHE A 143 -17.80 -15.82 5.50
N THR A 144 -16.89 -15.10 4.85
CA THR A 144 -15.74 -14.49 5.54
C THR A 144 -16.00 -13.02 5.85
N LEU A 145 -15.94 -12.70 7.13
CA LEU A 145 -15.97 -11.34 7.67
C LEU A 145 -14.54 -10.89 7.97
N THR A 146 -14.30 -9.59 7.86
CA THR A 146 -13.02 -8.96 8.19
C THR A 146 -13.24 -7.94 9.30
N CYS A 147 -12.42 -8.00 10.35
CA CYS A 147 -12.38 -7.01 11.42
C CYS A 147 -11.42 -5.89 11.03
N SER A 148 -11.94 -4.87 10.35
CA SER A 148 -11.15 -3.75 9.84
C SER A 148 -10.92 -2.71 10.94
N THR A 149 -9.67 -2.32 11.13
CA THR A 149 -9.29 -1.23 12.02
C THR A 149 -8.95 0.03 11.22
N THR A 150 -9.13 1.19 11.84
CA THR A 150 -8.49 2.44 11.40
C THR A 150 -7.54 2.89 12.51
N PRO A 151 -6.23 3.04 12.22
CA PRO A 151 -5.51 2.64 11.01
C PRO A 151 -5.60 1.16 10.59
N ASN A 152 -5.24 0.87 9.34
CA ASN A 152 -5.16 -0.49 8.81
C ASN A 152 -3.99 -1.28 9.44
N ASP A 153 -4.23 -2.55 9.75
CA ASP A 153 -3.32 -3.46 10.46
C ASP A 153 -2.15 -3.98 9.60
N VAL A 154 -2.30 -4.00 8.27
CA VAL A 154 -1.31 -4.55 7.33
C VAL A 154 0.07 -3.89 7.43
N TYR A 155 0.14 -2.70 8.02
CA TYR A 155 1.38 -1.94 8.19
C TYR A 155 2.09 -2.20 9.52
N ILE A 156 1.46 -2.93 10.44
CA ILE A 156 2.08 -3.32 11.70
C ILE A 156 2.68 -4.72 11.55
N GLY A 157 4.00 -4.80 11.33
CA GLY A 157 4.70 -6.08 11.27
C GLY A 157 4.50 -6.90 12.56
N ASN A 158 4.03 -8.15 12.40
CA ASN A 158 3.88 -9.21 13.42
C ASN A 158 3.19 -8.84 14.76
N ASN A 159 1.88 -9.12 14.83
CA ASN A 159 1.12 -9.61 16.00
C ASN A 159 1.02 -8.71 17.27
N THR A 160 0.95 -7.39 17.14
CA THR A 160 0.50 -6.55 18.27
C THR A 160 -1.02 -6.42 18.36
N LEU A 161 -1.75 -6.71 17.29
CA LEU A 161 -3.20 -6.71 17.27
C LEU A 161 -3.76 -8.08 17.62
N SER A 162 -4.67 -8.10 18.58
CA SER A 162 -5.50 -9.27 18.89
C SER A 162 -6.97 -8.95 18.60
N TYR A 163 -7.69 -9.93 18.06
CA TYR A 163 -9.10 -9.81 17.76
C TYR A 163 -9.93 -10.72 18.66
N THR A 164 -11.17 -10.32 18.92
CA THR A 164 -12.19 -11.14 19.57
C THR A 164 -13.47 -11.00 18.77
N TRP A 165 -13.95 -12.09 18.18
CA TRP A 165 -15.23 -12.10 17.50
C TRP A 165 -16.37 -12.42 18.46
N GLN A 166 -17.52 -11.79 18.24
CA GLN A 166 -18.75 -12.12 18.94
C GLN A 166 -19.88 -12.42 17.95
N ARG A 167 -20.77 -13.33 18.36
CA ARG A 167 -22.03 -13.64 17.69
C ARG A 167 -23.16 -13.47 18.69
N ASP A 168 -24.15 -12.66 18.33
CA ASP A 168 -25.33 -12.37 19.16
C ASP A 168 -24.97 -11.95 20.59
N GLY A 169 -23.88 -11.17 20.71
CA GLY A 169 -23.34 -10.68 21.99
C GLY A 169 -22.45 -11.67 22.75
N SER A 170 -22.37 -12.94 22.32
CA SER A 170 -21.53 -13.97 22.95
C SER A 170 -20.18 -14.11 22.24
N VAL A 171 -19.10 -14.25 23.01
CA VAL A 171 -17.75 -14.45 22.46
C VAL A 171 -17.65 -15.79 21.72
N ILE A 172 -17.04 -15.76 20.54
CA ILE A 172 -16.69 -16.95 19.78
C ILE A 172 -15.28 -17.36 20.19
N ASN A 173 -15.17 -18.47 20.93
CA ASN A 173 -13.88 -18.95 21.40
C ASN A 173 -12.94 -19.27 20.23
N ASN A 174 -11.65 -18.97 20.41
CA ASN A 174 -10.57 -19.20 19.44
C ASN A 174 -10.67 -18.40 18.12
N ALA A 175 -11.67 -17.54 17.95
CA ALA A 175 -11.76 -16.62 16.84
C ALA A 175 -10.93 -15.35 17.12
N THR A 176 -9.61 -15.46 16.93
CA THR A 176 -8.65 -14.40 17.28
C THR A 176 -7.95 -13.73 16.09
N LEU A 177 -8.26 -14.19 14.87
CA LEU A 177 -7.71 -13.64 13.64
C LEU A 177 -8.52 -12.43 13.15
N ILE A 178 -7.89 -11.58 12.34
CA ILE A 178 -8.56 -10.46 11.65
C ILE A 178 -9.73 -10.93 10.79
N ARG A 179 -9.66 -12.15 10.24
CA ARG A 179 -10.72 -12.74 9.42
C ARG A 179 -11.41 -13.85 10.18
N TYR A 180 -12.73 -13.89 10.09
CA TYR A 180 -13.54 -14.95 10.66
C TYR A 180 -14.51 -15.49 9.62
N THR A 181 -14.57 -16.82 9.51
CA THR A 181 -15.54 -17.51 8.65
C THR A 181 -16.78 -17.83 9.47
N ALA A 182 -17.86 -17.11 9.24
CA ALA A 182 -19.17 -17.37 9.82
C ALA A 182 -19.78 -18.63 9.20
N LEU A 183 -20.08 -19.62 10.04
CA LEU A 183 -20.69 -20.91 9.69
C LEU A 183 -22.12 -21.06 10.24
N GLU A 184 -22.58 -20.09 11.03
CA GLU A 184 -23.92 -20.08 11.61
C GLU A 184 -24.59 -18.73 11.39
N SER A 185 -25.93 -18.74 11.29
CA SER A 185 -26.71 -17.50 11.34
C SER A 185 -26.48 -16.77 12.66
N GLY A 186 -26.52 -15.45 12.63
CA GLY A 186 -26.33 -14.60 13.80
C GLY A 186 -25.86 -13.20 13.45
N THR A 187 -25.75 -12.36 14.47
CA THR A 187 -25.29 -10.98 14.35
C THR A 187 -23.85 -10.88 14.82
N TYR A 188 -22.93 -10.54 13.92
CA TYR A 188 -21.50 -10.58 14.17
C TYR A 188 -20.92 -9.19 14.43
N SER A 189 -20.11 -9.11 15.49
CA SER A 189 -19.24 -7.97 15.82
C SER A 189 -17.82 -8.46 16.06
N CYS A 190 -16.87 -7.53 16.07
CA CYS A 190 -15.50 -7.84 16.47
C CYS A 190 -14.95 -6.74 17.38
N THR A 191 -14.03 -7.12 18.24
CA THR A 191 -13.22 -6.20 19.05
C THR A 191 -11.77 -6.37 18.65
N ALA A 192 -11.07 -5.27 18.41
CA ALA A 192 -9.62 -5.26 18.19
C ALA A 192 -8.91 -4.61 19.38
N LYS A 193 -7.73 -5.10 19.73
CA LYS A 193 -6.90 -4.57 20.81
C LYS A 193 -5.45 -4.51 20.35
N LEU A 194 -4.81 -3.36 20.53
CA LEU A 194 -3.41 -3.14 20.21
C LEU A 194 -2.55 -3.19 21.48
N GLY A 195 -1.79 -4.27 21.66
CA GLY A 195 -0.94 -4.47 22.83
C GLY A 195 -1.68 -4.30 24.16
N SER A 196 -1.19 -3.40 25.02
CA SER A 196 -1.78 -3.11 26.35
C SER A 196 -2.92 -2.09 26.33
N GLN A 197 -3.35 -1.61 25.17
CA GLN A 197 -4.39 -0.59 25.08
C GLN A 197 -5.78 -1.14 25.38
N SER A 198 -6.75 -0.26 25.59
CA SER A 198 -8.15 -0.62 25.64
C SER A 198 -8.59 -1.26 24.33
N ALA A 199 -9.38 -2.32 24.44
CA ALA A 199 -9.99 -2.97 23.29
C ALA A 199 -11.10 -2.08 22.72
N VAL A 200 -11.19 -2.00 21.39
CA VAL A 200 -12.18 -1.19 20.67
C VAL A 200 -13.11 -2.13 19.93
N THR A 201 -14.42 -2.04 20.20
CA THR A 201 -15.44 -2.85 19.53
C THR A 201 -15.92 -2.19 18.25
N SER A 202 -16.32 -3.00 17.28
CA SER A 202 -16.83 -2.56 16.00
C SER A 202 -18.04 -1.64 16.16
N GLN A 203 -18.04 -0.54 15.41
CA GLN A 203 -19.14 0.44 15.42
C GLN A 203 -20.41 -0.12 14.75
N ASN A 204 -20.23 -1.13 13.90
CA ASN A 204 -21.31 -1.81 13.21
C ASN A 204 -21.32 -3.31 13.56
N GLN A 205 -22.42 -3.95 13.15
CA GLN A 205 -22.58 -5.39 13.17
C GLN A 205 -23.09 -5.84 11.81
N ILE A 206 -22.79 -7.08 11.42
CA ILE A 206 -23.33 -7.70 10.21
C ILE A 206 -24.21 -8.87 10.62
N LYS A 207 -25.48 -8.83 10.23
CA LYS A 207 -26.37 -9.98 10.36
C LYS A 207 -26.11 -10.96 9.22
N VAL A 208 -25.73 -12.18 9.56
CA VAL A 208 -25.52 -13.27 8.60
C VAL A 208 -26.71 -14.23 8.69
N ARG A 209 -27.26 -14.59 7.53
CA ARG A 209 -28.21 -15.70 7.38
C ARG A 209 -27.62 -16.75 6.46
N ILE A 210 -27.67 -17.98 6.94
CA ILE A 210 -27.26 -19.20 6.23
C ILE A 210 -28.52 -20.02 5.97
#